data_AF-A0A9D7VF62-F1
#
_entry.id   AF-A0A9D7VF62-F1
#
_cell.length_a   1.000
_cell.length_b   1.000
_cell.length_c   1.000
_cell.angle_alpha   90.00
_cell.angle_beta   90.00
_cell.angle_gamma   90.00
#
_symmetry.space_group_name_H-M   'P 1'
#
loop_
_entity.id
_entity.type
_entity.pdbx_description
1 polymer ?
#
loop_
_entity_poly.entity_id
_entity_poly.type
_entity_poly.pdbx_seq_one_letter_code
_entity_poly.pdbx_strand_id
1 'polypeptide(L)'
;MRVAIVGAGLAGLATAVDLADAGCEVQIFESRPFVGGKVGSWVDGDGNHLEMGLHVFFGCYYQLFDLMKKVGGLENLRLKEHTHTFVNKGGGTGALDFRFITGAPFNGLKAFFTTSQLSLQDKLQNAIALGTSPIVRGLVDFNGAMKTIRNLDKISFADWFRSHGGSNGSIKRMWNPIAYALGFIDCENISARCMLTIFQLFAVRTEASVLRMLEGSPAEYLHKPILEYLEARGTKVYTRRQVREIQFTETDEQTSVTGIIVAQGDTVETITADAYVFACDVPGIQRILPQKWRKWSEFDNIYKLDAVPVATVQLRFDGWVTELKDAENRKQLNQAAGIDNLLYTADADFSCFADLALTSPADYYRPGQGSLLQLVLTPGDPFIGQSNEAIAQHVLKQVHELFPSSRELNMTWYSVVKLAQSLYREAPGMDVYRPNQKTPVHNFFLAGSYTQQDYIDSMEGATISGRRAAKVILETLKN
;
A
#
# COMPACT_ATOMS: atom_id res chain seq x y z
N MET A 1 15.73 -28.27 2.82
CA MET A 1 16.22 -26.97 3.31
C MET A 1 15.15 -26.37 4.21
N ARG A 2 15.52 -25.99 5.43
CA ARG A 2 14.68 -25.31 6.42
C ARG A 2 14.87 -23.80 6.29
N VAL A 3 13.77 -23.06 6.27
CA VAL A 3 13.80 -21.59 6.14
C VAL A 3 12.98 -20.94 7.24
N ALA A 4 13.61 -20.07 8.01
CA ALA A 4 12.96 -19.23 9.01
C ALA A 4 12.66 -17.85 8.42
N ILE A 5 11.40 -17.45 8.43
CA ILE A 5 10.93 -16.14 7.94
C ILE A 5 10.48 -15.31 9.14
N VAL A 6 11.00 -14.08 9.25
CA VAL A 6 10.66 -13.14 10.32
C VAL A 6 9.72 -12.08 9.76
N GLY A 7 8.46 -12.10 10.20
CA GLY A 7 7.38 -11.22 9.74
C GLY A 7 6.40 -11.93 8.80
N ALA A 8 5.12 -11.90 9.15
CA ALA A 8 4.02 -12.45 8.35
C ALA A 8 3.25 -11.36 7.57
N GLY A 9 3.95 -10.31 7.14
CA GLY A 9 3.43 -9.37 6.15
C GLY A 9 3.38 -9.99 4.74
N LEU A 10 2.79 -9.28 3.78
CA LEU A 10 2.64 -9.77 2.41
C LEU A 10 3.97 -10.22 1.76
N ALA A 11 5.08 -9.54 2.07
CA ALA A 11 6.41 -9.94 1.61
C ALA A 11 6.83 -11.32 2.15
N GLY A 12 6.67 -11.54 3.47
CA GLY A 12 7.02 -12.81 4.10
C GLY A 12 6.11 -13.96 3.66
N LEU A 13 4.80 -13.68 3.50
CA LEU A 13 3.83 -14.65 2.98
C LEU A 13 4.13 -15.03 1.51
N ALA A 14 4.46 -14.05 0.66
CA ALA A 14 4.85 -14.32 -0.73
C ALA A 14 6.16 -15.12 -0.82
N THR A 15 7.14 -14.83 0.04
CA THR A 15 8.37 -15.64 0.15
C THR A 15 8.05 -17.07 0.56
N ALA A 16 7.20 -17.26 1.57
CA ALA A 16 6.82 -18.57 2.08
C ALA A 16 6.14 -19.42 0.99
N VAL A 17 5.25 -18.84 0.19
CA VAL A 17 4.52 -19.56 -0.87
C VAL A 17 5.48 -20.14 -1.90
N ASP A 18 6.39 -19.32 -2.43
CA ASP A 18 7.33 -19.79 -3.46
C ASP A 18 8.37 -20.78 -2.89
N LEU A 19 8.77 -20.64 -1.62
CA LEU A 19 9.67 -21.60 -0.95
C LEU A 19 8.99 -22.94 -0.62
N ALA A 20 7.73 -22.91 -0.18
CA ALA A 20 6.94 -24.10 0.09
C ALA A 20 6.67 -24.89 -1.20
N ASP A 21 6.34 -24.19 -2.30
CA ASP A 21 6.21 -24.81 -3.63
C ASP A 21 7.52 -25.47 -4.09
N ALA A 22 8.68 -24.92 -3.69
CA ALA A 22 10.00 -25.51 -3.96
C ALA A 22 10.39 -26.66 -3.02
N GLY A 23 9.49 -27.09 -2.13
CA GLY A 23 9.69 -28.21 -1.19
C GLY A 23 10.54 -27.86 0.02
N CYS A 24 10.67 -26.58 0.39
CA CYS A 24 11.36 -26.17 1.62
C CYS A 24 10.46 -26.35 2.84
N GLU A 25 11.06 -26.65 3.99
CA GLU A 25 10.36 -26.61 5.28
C GLU A 25 10.36 -25.16 5.78
N VAL A 26 9.19 -24.52 5.79
CA VAL A 26 9.07 -23.08 6.08
C VAL A 26 8.42 -22.86 7.45
N GLN A 27 9.05 -21.99 8.25
CA GLN A 27 8.48 -21.48 9.50
C GLN A 27 8.44 -19.96 9.46
N ILE A 28 7.29 -19.36 9.80
CA ILE A 28 7.10 -17.91 9.87
C ILE A 28 6.90 -17.48 11.33
N PHE A 29 7.63 -16.46 11.77
CA PHE A 29 7.53 -15.89 13.11
C PHE A 29 7.01 -14.46 13.03
N GLU A 30 5.79 -14.25 13.53
CA GLU A 30 5.12 -12.94 13.58
C GLU A 30 5.01 -12.44 15.01
N SER A 31 5.41 -11.19 15.21
CA SER A 31 5.39 -10.52 16.51
C SER A 31 3.97 -10.24 17.02
N ARG A 32 3.03 -9.93 16.12
CA ARG A 32 1.64 -9.56 16.42
C ARG A 32 0.75 -10.80 16.55
N PRO A 33 -0.47 -10.66 17.11
CA PRO A 33 -1.43 -11.76 17.19
C PRO A 33 -2.18 -12.06 15.89
N PHE A 34 -1.85 -11.37 14.81
CA PHE A 34 -2.46 -11.53 13.48
C PHE A 34 -1.38 -11.36 12.40
N VAL A 35 -1.68 -11.82 11.19
CA VAL A 35 -0.80 -11.70 10.01
C VAL A 35 -1.19 -10.51 9.13
N GLY A 36 -0.39 -10.23 8.09
CA GLY A 36 -0.68 -9.21 7.08
C GLY A 36 0.09 -7.91 7.24
N GLY A 37 0.69 -7.67 8.41
CA GLY A 37 1.49 -6.47 8.66
C GLY A 37 0.69 -5.19 8.41
N LYS A 38 1.14 -4.36 7.46
CA LYS A 38 0.46 -3.10 7.06
C LYS A 38 -0.83 -3.33 6.26
N VAL A 39 -1.07 -4.55 5.79
CA VAL A 39 -2.32 -4.94 5.12
C VAL A 39 -3.24 -5.68 6.09
N GLY A 40 -2.88 -5.80 7.38
CA GLY A 40 -3.66 -6.53 8.38
C GLY A 40 -5.01 -5.89 8.68
N SER A 41 -5.95 -6.74 9.09
CA SER A 41 -7.24 -6.35 9.65
C SER A 41 -7.60 -7.26 10.84
N TRP A 42 -8.51 -6.80 11.69
CA TRP A 42 -9.01 -7.57 12.84
C TRP A 42 -10.44 -7.18 13.19
N VAL A 43 -11.08 -7.98 14.03
CA VAL A 43 -12.44 -7.75 14.50
C VAL A 43 -12.40 -7.30 15.95
N ASP A 44 -13.13 -6.22 16.31
CA ASP A 44 -13.27 -5.78 17.70
C ASP A 44 -14.33 -6.56 18.49
N GLY A 45 -14.52 -6.23 19.77
CA GLY A 45 -15.48 -6.91 20.64
C GLY A 45 -16.96 -6.75 20.21
N ASP A 46 -17.27 -5.71 19.43
CA ASP A 46 -18.60 -5.42 18.89
C ASP A 46 -18.77 -5.97 17.45
N GLY A 47 -17.82 -6.80 17.03
CA GLY A 47 -17.80 -7.44 15.72
C GLY A 47 -17.37 -6.53 14.57
N ASN A 48 -17.00 -5.26 14.81
CA ASN A 48 -16.59 -4.36 13.72
C ASN A 48 -15.26 -4.81 13.14
N HIS A 49 -15.14 -4.76 11.82
CA HIS A 49 -13.89 -5.04 11.12
C HIS A 49 -13.07 -3.75 11.01
N LEU A 50 -11.84 -3.77 11.51
CA LEU A 50 -10.88 -2.67 11.46
C LEU A 50 -9.74 -3.05 10.52
N GLU A 51 -9.27 -2.08 9.73
CA GLU A 51 -8.11 -2.25 8.86
C GLU A 51 -6.95 -1.35 9.29
N MET A 52 -5.73 -1.80 9.00
CA MET A 52 -4.52 -0.97 9.16
C MET A 52 -4.47 0.25 8.23
N GLY A 53 -5.22 0.20 7.13
CA GLY A 53 -5.22 1.21 6.06
C GLY A 53 -6.27 0.89 5.01
N LEU A 54 -6.54 1.82 4.10
CA LEU A 54 -7.38 1.57 2.93
C LEU A 54 -6.54 0.97 1.80
N HIS A 55 -6.80 -0.29 1.45
CA HIS A 55 -6.05 -1.00 0.41
C HIS A 55 -6.84 -1.08 -0.90
N VAL A 56 -6.16 -0.72 -1.98
CA VAL A 56 -6.72 -0.71 -3.34
C VAL A 56 -5.78 -1.48 -4.27
N PHE A 57 -6.37 -2.25 -5.17
CA PHE A 57 -5.65 -3.18 -6.03
C PHE A 57 -5.69 -2.66 -7.48
N PHE A 58 -4.56 -2.12 -7.94
CA PHE A 58 -4.44 -1.64 -9.31
C PHE A 58 -4.26 -2.80 -10.29
N GLY A 59 -4.74 -2.64 -11.54
CA GLY A 59 -4.60 -3.68 -12.56
C GLY A 59 -3.16 -4.02 -12.95
N CYS A 60 -2.19 -3.18 -12.62
CA CYS A 60 -0.77 -3.45 -12.81
C CYS A 60 -0.11 -4.26 -11.67
N TYR A 61 -0.86 -4.74 -10.68
CA TYR A 61 -0.33 -5.56 -9.58
C TYR A 61 -0.17 -7.03 -9.99
N TYR A 62 0.66 -7.26 -11.01
CA TYR A 62 0.76 -8.56 -11.67
C TYR A 62 1.24 -9.67 -10.74
N GLN A 63 2.26 -9.43 -9.92
CA GLN A 63 2.81 -10.46 -9.05
C GLN A 63 1.87 -10.78 -7.88
N LEU A 64 1.16 -9.79 -7.37
CA LEU A 64 0.12 -9.98 -6.36
C LEU A 64 -1.08 -10.74 -6.95
N PHE A 65 -1.52 -10.41 -8.16
CA PHE A 65 -2.61 -11.15 -8.79
C PHE A 65 -2.22 -12.59 -9.14
N ASP A 66 -0.97 -12.83 -9.55
CA ASP A 66 -0.45 -14.18 -9.74
C ASP A 66 -0.44 -14.97 -8.41
N LEU A 67 -0.04 -14.33 -7.31
CA LEU A 67 -0.10 -14.93 -5.97
C LEU A 67 -1.55 -15.24 -5.58
N MET A 68 -2.45 -14.27 -5.68
CA MET A 68 -3.87 -14.43 -5.35
C MET A 68 -4.51 -15.52 -6.20
N LYS A 69 -4.21 -15.59 -7.50
CA LYS A 69 -4.68 -16.65 -8.39
C LYS A 69 -4.16 -18.02 -7.96
N LYS A 70 -2.88 -18.12 -7.59
CA LYS A 70 -2.25 -19.36 -7.13
C LYS A 70 -2.93 -19.92 -5.87
N VAL A 71 -3.31 -19.04 -4.95
CA VAL A 71 -3.93 -19.44 -3.67
C VAL A 71 -5.46 -19.49 -3.71
N GLY A 72 -6.10 -19.24 -4.87
CA GLY A 72 -7.56 -19.24 -4.98
C GLY A 72 -8.24 -18.05 -4.28
N GLY A 73 -7.63 -16.86 -4.35
CA GLY A 73 -8.18 -15.64 -3.78
C GLY A 73 -8.40 -14.51 -4.80
N LEU A 74 -8.19 -14.75 -6.10
CA LEU A 74 -8.32 -13.69 -7.13
C LEU A 74 -9.78 -13.23 -7.30
N GLU A 75 -10.71 -14.17 -7.13
CA GLU A 75 -12.16 -13.97 -7.14
C GLU A 75 -12.67 -13.05 -6.03
N ASN A 76 -11.87 -12.85 -4.98
CA ASN A 76 -12.19 -11.95 -3.88
C ASN A 76 -12.00 -10.47 -4.25
N LEU A 77 -11.60 -10.16 -5.48
CA LEU A 77 -11.44 -8.79 -5.97
C LEU A 77 -12.68 -8.32 -6.73
N ARG A 78 -13.26 -7.22 -6.24
CA ARG A 78 -14.37 -6.50 -6.88
C ARG A 78 -13.83 -5.47 -7.86
N LEU A 79 -14.15 -5.65 -9.14
CA LEU A 79 -13.85 -4.65 -10.17
C LEU A 79 -14.69 -3.39 -9.96
N LYS A 80 -14.04 -2.22 -10.01
CA LYS A 80 -14.71 -0.92 -9.95
C LYS A 80 -14.74 -0.26 -11.32
N GLU A 81 -15.58 0.77 -11.45
CA GLU A 81 -15.56 1.58 -12.66
C GLU A 81 -14.16 2.15 -12.90
N HIS A 82 -13.76 2.23 -14.17
CA HIS A 82 -12.47 2.78 -14.57
C HIS A 82 -12.47 4.31 -14.55
N THR A 83 -12.76 4.85 -13.37
CA THR A 83 -12.86 6.27 -13.06
C THR A 83 -12.12 6.53 -11.76
N HIS A 84 -11.37 7.65 -11.71
CA HIS A 84 -10.81 8.16 -10.47
C HIS A 84 -11.59 9.41 -10.08
N THR A 85 -12.39 9.30 -9.04
CA THR A 85 -13.38 10.31 -8.66
C THR A 85 -12.85 11.20 -7.54
N PHE A 86 -12.94 12.51 -7.72
CA PHE A 86 -12.55 13.53 -6.76
C PHE A 86 -13.81 14.13 -6.14
N VAL A 87 -13.92 14.12 -4.83
CA VAL A 87 -14.98 14.82 -4.09
C VAL A 87 -14.42 16.14 -3.59
N ASN A 88 -15.05 17.23 -4.03
CA ASN A 88 -14.67 18.59 -3.70
C ASN A 88 -15.64 19.17 -2.67
N LYS A 89 -15.20 20.20 -1.96
CA LYS A 89 -16.02 20.87 -0.93
C LYS A 89 -17.39 21.28 -1.50
N GLY A 90 -18.44 20.98 -0.76
CA GLY A 90 -19.82 21.28 -1.15
C GLY A 90 -20.54 20.18 -1.96
N GLY A 91 -19.94 18.99 -2.12
CA GLY A 91 -20.54 17.84 -2.80
C GLY A 91 -20.29 17.79 -4.31
N GLY A 92 -19.50 18.72 -4.85
CA GLY A 92 -19.14 18.73 -6.26
C GLY A 92 -18.13 17.63 -6.59
N THR A 93 -18.34 16.90 -7.70
CA THR A 93 -17.44 15.81 -8.11
C THR A 93 -16.63 16.17 -9.35
N GLY A 94 -15.32 15.92 -9.29
CA GLY A 94 -14.42 15.84 -10.43
C GLY A 94 -14.12 14.39 -10.80
N ALA A 95 -13.67 14.11 -12.01
CA ALA A 95 -13.19 12.76 -12.35
C ALA A 95 -12.10 12.75 -13.42
N LEU A 96 -11.23 11.74 -13.35
CA LEU A 96 -10.48 11.23 -14.50
C LEU A 96 -11.21 9.97 -14.98
N ASP A 97 -11.94 10.09 -16.10
CA ASP A 97 -12.72 8.98 -16.65
C ASP A 97 -11.95 8.28 -17.78
N PHE A 98 -11.40 7.11 -17.48
CA PHE A 98 -10.63 6.28 -18.40
C PHE A 98 -11.50 5.29 -19.19
N ARG A 99 -12.83 5.30 -19.01
CA ARG A 99 -13.72 4.52 -19.88
C ARG A 99 -13.71 5.15 -21.27
N PHE A 100 -13.26 4.37 -22.23
CA PHE A 100 -13.16 4.79 -23.62
C PHE A 100 -13.16 3.58 -24.56
N ILE A 101 -13.63 3.78 -25.79
CA ILE A 101 -13.75 2.70 -26.80
C ILE A 101 -12.36 2.16 -27.18
N THR A 102 -11.34 3.02 -27.15
CA THR A 102 -9.95 2.64 -27.38
C THR A 102 -9.17 2.54 -26.07
N GLY A 103 -8.18 1.65 -26.04
CA GLY A 103 -7.36 1.37 -24.85
C GLY A 103 -6.26 2.39 -24.59
N ALA A 104 -5.30 2.01 -23.74
CA ALA A 104 -4.10 2.80 -23.51
C ALA A 104 -3.32 3.03 -24.82
N PRO A 105 -2.76 4.23 -25.05
CA PRO A 105 -2.75 5.39 -24.15
C PRO A 105 -3.93 6.36 -24.34
N PHE A 106 -4.84 6.10 -25.29
CA PHE A 106 -5.90 7.03 -25.69
C PHE A 106 -6.95 7.28 -24.60
N ASN A 107 -7.27 6.25 -23.82
CA ASN A 107 -8.15 6.39 -22.65
C ASN A 107 -7.61 7.40 -21.63
N GLY A 108 -6.29 7.38 -21.37
CA GLY A 108 -5.62 8.34 -20.49
C GLY A 108 -5.63 9.75 -21.07
N LEU A 109 -5.30 9.91 -22.35
CA LEU A 109 -5.39 11.21 -23.03
C LEU A 109 -6.79 11.81 -22.93
N LYS A 110 -7.84 11.01 -23.18
CA LYS A 110 -9.24 11.41 -22.99
C LYS A 110 -9.51 11.82 -21.54
N ALA A 111 -9.09 11.02 -20.56
CA ALA A 111 -9.33 11.30 -19.15
C ALA A 111 -8.73 12.66 -18.72
N PHE A 112 -7.46 12.92 -19.06
CA PHE A 112 -6.79 14.17 -18.71
C PHE A 112 -7.33 15.39 -19.49
N PHE A 113 -7.78 15.23 -20.73
CA PHE A 113 -8.35 16.32 -21.51
C PHE A 113 -9.77 16.69 -21.02
N THR A 114 -10.57 15.68 -20.70
CA THR A 114 -11.99 15.85 -20.34
C THR A 114 -12.25 16.06 -18.85
N THR A 115 -11.25 15.88 -17.98
CA THR A 115 -11.41 15.98 -16.52
C THR A 115 -12.13 17.24 -16.07
N SER A 116 -13.12 17.14 -15.19
CA SER A 116 -13.76 18.31 -14.56
C SER A 116 -12.99 18.82 -13.34
N GLN A 117 -11.90 18.15 -12.95
CA GLN A 117 -11.16 18.46 -11.72
C GLN A 117 -10.22 19.67 -11.85
N LEU A 118 -9.81 20.00 -13.08
CA LEU A 118 -8.86 21.07 -13.38
C LEU A 118 -9.50 22.21 -14.17
N SER A 119 -9.04 23.43 -13.91
CA SER A 119 -9.37 24.59 -14.75
C SER A 119 -8.82 24.43 -16.17
N LEU A 120 -9.33 25.20 -17.14
CA LEU A 120 -8.83 25.13 -18.52
C LEU A 120 -7.33 25.45 -18.63
N GLN A 121 -6.85 26.42 -17.86
CA GLN A 121 -5.44 26.78 -17.81
C GLN A 121 -4.59 25.63 -17.24
N ASP A 122 -5.03 25.05 -16.13
CA ASP A 122 -4.33 23.93 -15.49
C ASP A 122 -4.26 22.71 -16.40
N LYS A 123 -5.34 22.39 -17.13
CA LYS A 123 -5.34 21.31 -18.12
C LYS A 123 -4.30 21.48 -19.21
N LEU A 124 -4.19 22.69 -19.77
CA LEU A 124 -3.22 22.98 -20.82
C LEU A 124 -1.79 22.79 -20.31
N GLN A 125 -1.48 23.34 -19.14
CA GLN A 125 -0.17 23.22 -18.50
C GLN A 125 0.15 21.77 -18.11
N ASN A 126 -0.84 21.04 -17.60
CA ASN A 126 -0.72 19.62 -17.30
C ASN A 126 -0.42 18.79 -18.56
N ALA A 127 -1.10 19.09 -19.68
CA ALA A 127 -0.86 18.42 -20.95
C ALA A 127 0.55 18.69 -21.50
N ILE A 128 1.07 19.91 -21.36
CA ILE A 128 2.45 20.24 -21.75
C ILE A 128 3.47 19.45 -20.91
N ALA A 129 3.28 19.42 -19.59
CA ALA A 129 4.19 18.71 -18.69
C ALA A 129 4.18 17.19 -18.92
N LEU A 130 3.00 16.59 -19.11
CA LEU A 130 2.90 15.16 -19.41
C LEU A 130 3.35 14.82 -20.84
N GLY A 131 3.08 15.70 -21.81
CA GLY A 131 3.48 15.52 -23.21
C GLY A 131 5.00 15.60 -23.43
N THR A 132 5.73 16.26 -22.52
CA THR A 132 7.20 16.32 -22.53
C THR A 132 7.84 15.28 -21.60
N SER A 133 7.03 14.47 -20.92
CA SER A 133 7.53 13.50 -19.94
C SER A 133 8.17 12.26 -20.58
N PRO A 134 9.02 11.53 -19.84
CA PRO A 134 9.54 10.23 -20.27
C PRO A 134 8.45 9.21 -20.60
N ILE A 135 7.21 9.40 -20.10
CA ILE A 135 6.08 8.50 -20.36
C ILE A 135 5.76 8.42 -21.86
N VAL A 136 5.88 9.54 -22.58
CA VAL A 136 5.64 9.59 -24.03
C VAL A 136 6.66 8.73 -24.77
N ARG A 137 7.94 8.79 -24.36
CA ARG A 137 8.97 7.88 -24.88
C ARG A 137 8.62 6.43 -24.57
N GLY A 138 8.09 6.15 -23.38
CA GLY A 138 7.75 4.80 -22.93
C GLY A 138 6.66 4.11 -23.75
N LEU A 139 5.90 4.85 -24.56
CA LEU A 139 4.96 4.29 -25.52
C LEU A 139 5.66 3.53 -26.66
N VAL A 140 6.93 3.82 -26.93
CA VAL A 140 7.74 3.19 -27.98
C VAL A 140 8.97 2.46 -27.40
N ASP A 141 9.61 3.02 -26.39
CA ASP A 141 10.81 2.51 -25.74
C ASP A 141 10.65 2.54 -24.21
N PHE A 142 9.95 1.53 -23.68
CA PHE A 142 9.69 1.39 -22.25
C PHE A 142 10.98 1.34 -21.41
N ASN A 143 11.98 0.58 -21.86
CA ASN A 143 13.23 0.41 -21.11
C ASN A 143 14.03 1.72 -21.05
N GLY A 144 14.11 2.45 -22.16
CA GLY A 144 14.74 3.77 -22.18
C GLY A 144 13.99 4.79 -21.34
N ALA A 145 12.66 4.79 -21.36
CA ALA A 145 11.85 5.63 -20.49
C ALA A 145 12.10 5.33 -19.00
N MET A 146 12.07 4.06 -18.60
CA MET A 146 12.36 3.65 -17.23
C MET A 146 13.78 4.01 -16.79
N LYS A 147 14.78 3.95 -17.69
CA LYS A 147 16.13 4.44 -17.40
C LYS A 147 16.14 5.93 -17.10
N THR A 148 15.43 6.73 -17.90
CA THR A 148 15.29 8.17 -17.65
C THR A 148 14.56 8.43 -16.33
N ILE A 149 13.45 7.73 -16.07
CA ILE A 149 12.65 7.88 -14.84
C ILE A 149 13.48 7.58 -13.59
N ARG A 150 14.28 6.50 -13.59
CA ARG A 150 15.18 6.16 -12.47
C ARG A 150 16.21 7.26 -12.18
N ASN A 151 16.67 7.99 -13.19
CA ASN A 151 17.61 9.10 -13.01
C ASN A 151 16.96 10.37 -12.40
N LEU A 152 15.63 10.43 -12.33
CA LEU A 152 14.89 11.56 -11.76
C LEU A 152 14.66 11.41 -10.25
N ASP A 153 15.31 10.44 -9.58
CA ASP A 153 15.09 10.23 -8.14
C ASP A 153 15.53 11.41 -7.28
N LYS A 154 16.47 12.24 -7.75
CA LYS A 154 17.06 13.35 -6.98
C LYS A 154 16.22 14.62 -6.96
N ILE A 155 15.08 14.65 -7.63
CA ILE A 155 14.19 15.81 -7.69
C ILE A 155 12.77 15.43 -7.24
N SER A 156 12.06 16.40 -6.66
CA SER A 156 10.66 16.21 -6.31
C SER A 156 9.80 16.10 -7.57
N PHE A 157 8.64 15.46 -7.47
CA PHE A 157 7.68 15.45 -8.56
C PHE A 157 7.19 16.86 -8.90
N ALA A 158 7.00 17.73 -7.90
CA ALA A 158 6.59 19.11 -8.11
C ALA A 158 7.63 19.92 -8.90
N ASP A 159 8.92 19.81 -8.57
CA ASP A 159 10.00 20.51 -9.28
C ASP A 159 10.13 20.00 -10.71
N TRP A 160 10.09 18.67 -10.89
CA TRP A 160 10.04 18.07 -12.21
C TRP A 160 8.84 18.60 -13.01
N PHE A 161 7.64 18.56 -12.44
CA PHE A 161 6.42 18.95 -13.14
C PHE A 161 6.42 20.44 -13.53
N ARG A 162 6.86 21.33 -12.62
CA ARG A 162 7.00 22.77 -12.90
C ARG A 162 8.03 23.07 -13.96
N SER A 163 9.20 22.41 -13.93
CA SER A 163 10.24 22.59 -14.96
C SER A 163 9.77 22.19 -16.37
N HIS A 164 8.70 21.41 -16.47
CA HIS A 164 8.06 21.01 -17.73
C HIS A 164 6.80 21.84 -18.04
N GLY A 165 6.58 22.97 -17.36
CA GLY A 165 5.48 23.91 -17.60
C GLY A 165 4.18 23.58 -16.85
N GLY A 166 4.20 22.59 -15.95
CA GLY A 166 3.07 22.19 -15.13
C GLY A 166 2.67 23.23 -14.08
N SER A 167 1.38 23.28 -13.74
CA SER A 167 0.81 24.31 -12.85
C SER A 167 0.69 23.88 -11.39
N ASN A 168 0.78 24.85 -10.47
CA ASN A 168 0.47 24.63 -9.05
C ASN A 168 -1.01 24.25 -8.82
N GLY A 169 -1.92 24.70 -9.69
CA GLY A 169 -3.33 24.29 -9.64
C GLY A 169 -3.49 22.79 -9.87
N SER A 170 -2.77 22.24 -10.86
CA SER A 170 -2.74 20.79 -11.11
C SER A 170 -2.13 20.02 -9.95
N ILE A 171 -1.02 20.53 -9.39
CA ILE A 171 -0.38 19.94 -8.20
C ILE A 171 -1.40 19.87 -7.06
N LYS A 172 -2.03 20.99 -6.70
CA LYS A 172 -2.97 21.05 -5.59
C LYS A 172 -4.22 20.19 -5.80
N ARG A 173 -4.85 20.29 -6.98
CA ARG A 173 -6.20 19.74 -7.23
C ARG A 173 -6.21 18.29 -7.67
N MET A 174 -5.10 17.78 -8.18
CA MET A 174 -5.03 16.43 -8.77
C MET A 174 -3.80 15.66 -8.29
N TRP A 175 -2.59 16.19 -8.41
CA TRP A 175 -1.38 15.40 -8.14
C TRP A 175 -1.12 15.17 -6.66
N ASN A 176 -1.35 16.14 -5.78
CA ASN A 176 -1.20 15.96 -4.33
C ASN A 176 -2.14 14.87 -3.78
N PRO A 177 -3.46 14.88 -4.07
CA PRO A 177 -4.33 13.77 -3.67
C PRO A 177 -3.82 12.39 -4.12
N ILE A 178 -3.23 12.30 -5.32
CA ILE A 178 -2.67 11.05 -5.84
C ILE A 178 -1.34 10.69 -5.14
N ALA A 179 -0.44 11.66 -4.96
CA ALA A 179 0.84 11.45 -4.27
C ALA A 179 0.62 10.98 -2.83
N TYR A 180 -0.32 11.59 -2.13
CA TYR A 180 -0.75 11.14 -0.81
C TYR A 180 -1.31 9.72 -0.86
N ALA A 181 -2.16 9.37 -1.83
CA ALA A 181 -2.68 8.00 -1.94
C ALA A 181 -1.60 6.95 -2.25
N LEU A 182 -0.49 7.33 -2.89
CA LEU A 182 0.60 6.43 -3.27
C LEU A 182 1.68 6.28 -2.19
N GLY A 183 2.12 7.39 -1.57
CA GLY A 183 3.27 7.43 -0.68
C GLY A 183 3.08 8.24 0.61
N PHE A 184 1.85 8.68 0.89
CA PHE A 184 1.47 9.46 2.08
C PHE A 184 2.19 10.80 2.27
N ILE A 185 2.85 11.30 1.22
CA ILE A 185 3.53 12.61 1.16
C ILE A 185 3.14 13.35 -0.13
N ASP A 186 3.24 14.67 -0.10
CA ASP A 186 2.82 15.52 -1.23
C ASP A 186 3.83 15.54 -2.39
N CYS A 187 3.47 16.25 -3.46
CA CYS A 187 4.33 16.36 -4.64
C CYS A 187 5.64 17.12 -4.40
N GLU A 188 5.72 17.98 -3.38
CA GLU A 188 6.97 18.68 -3.02
C GLU A 188 7.97 17.71 -2.38
N ASN A 189 7.45 16.71 -1.67
CA ASN A 189 8.26 15.80 -0.87
C ASN A 189 8.43 14.42 -1.50
N ILE A 190 7.62 14.02 -2.48
CA ILE A 190 7.78 12.73 -3.19
C ILE A 190 8.75 12.85 -4.36
N SER A 191 9.60 11.84 -4.54
CA SER A 191 10.51 11.71 -5.68
C SER A 191 9.75 11.65 -7.02
N ALA A 192 10.24 12.36 -8.03
CA ALA A 192 9.69 12.31 -9.39
C ALA A 192 9.75 10.88 -9.97
N ARG A 193 10.79 10.11 -9.62
CA ARG A 193 10.93 8.70 -10.01
C ARG A 193 9.70 7.90 -9.59
N CYS A 194 9.24 8.04 -8.34
CA CYS A 194 8.15 7.25 -7.77
C CYS A 194 6.84 7.50 -8.52
N MET A 195 6.46 8.77 -8.65
CA MET A 195 5.26 9.17 -9.38
C MET A 195 5.33 8.72 -10.84
N LEU A 196 6.39 9.09 -11.57
CA LEU A 196 6.51 8.80 -13.00
C LEU A 196 6.57 7.30 -13.31
N THR A 197 7.11 6.47 -12.40
CA THR A 197 7.10 5.01 -12.57
C THR A 197 5.67 4.47 -12.61
N ILE A 198 4.81 4.88 -11.66
CA ILE A 198 3.42 4.43 -11.62
C ILE A 198 2.64 4.91 -12.85
N PHE A 199 2.81 6.17 -13.25
CA PHE A 199 2.14 6.67 -14.46
C PHE A 199 2.68 6.06 -15.75
N GLN A 200 3.96 5.71 -15.80
CA GLN A 200 4.52 4.94 -16.91
C GLN A 200 3.83 3.58 -17.02
N LEU A 201 3.59 2.88 -15.90
CA LEU A 201 2.87 1.61 -15.88
C LEU A 201 1.40 1.77 -16.32
N PHE A 202 0.72 2.84 -15.87
CA PHE A 202 -0.65 3.15 -16.29
C PHE A 202 -0.76 3.48 -17.78
N ALA A 203 0.26 4.08 -18.38
CA ALA A 203 0.25 4.45 -19.79
C ALA A 203 0.46 3.26 -20.74
N VAL A 204 1.04 2.15 -20.29
CA VAL A 204 1.37 1.00 -21.16
C VAL A 204 0.17 0.08 -21.40
N ARG A 205 -0.72 -0.10 -20.42
CA ARG A 205 -1.86 -1.03 -20.55
C ARG A 205 -3.16 -0.43 -20.05
N THR A 206 -4.24 -0.68 -20.78
CA THR A 206 -5.58 -0.15 -20.49
C THR A 206 -6.02 -0.50 -19.07
N GLU A 207 -5.81 -1.74 -18.66
CA GLU A 207 -6.26 -2.26 -17.37
C GLU A 207 -5.42 -1.76 -16.19
N ALA A 208 -4.24 -1.18 -16.42
CA ALA A 208 -3.24 -0.93 -15.38
C ALA A 208 -3.72 0.03 -14.29
N SER A 209 -4.51 1.06 -14.64
CA SER A 209 -5.09 2.01 -13.67
C SER A 209 -6.49 1.61 -13.19
N VAL A 210 -7.04 0.47 -13.63
CA VAL A 210 -8.35 0.01 -13.15
C VAL A 210 -8.25 -0.36 -11.68
N LEU A 211 -9.24 0.11 -10.92
CA LEU A 211 -9.33 -0.09 -9.47
C LEU A 211 -10.08 -1.38 -9.15
N ARG A 212 -9.58 -2.11 -8.16
CA ARG A 212 -10.26 -3.21 -7.50
C ARG A 212 -10.21 -3.02 -6.00
N MET A 213 -11.27 -3.47 -5.33
CA MET A 213 -11.37 -3.54 -3.88
C MET A 213 -11.47 -5.02 -3.47
N LEU A 214 -11.00 -5.38 -2.28
CA LEU A 214 -11.36 -6.69 -1.73
C LEU A 214 -12.87 -6.76 -1.48
N GLU A 215 -13.41 -7.98 -1.52
CA GLU A 215 -14.83 -8.26 -1.25
C GLU A 215 -15.21 -7.97 0.21
N GLY A 216 -14.27 -8.19 1.12
CA GLY A 216 -14.37 -7.90 2.55
C GLY A 216 -12.99 -7.60 3.14
N SER A 217 -12.80 -7.93 4.41
CA SER A 217 -11.58 -7.61 5.15
C SER A 217 -10.35 -8.38 4.66
N PRO A 218 -9.14 -7.77 4.69
CA PRO A 218 -7.90 -8.43 4.28
C PRO A 218 -7.62 -9.75 5.00
N ALA A 219 -7.96 -9.89 6.29
CA ALA A 219 -7.82 -11.14 7.04
C ALA A 219 -8.53 -12.30 6.35
N GLU A 220 -9.81 -12.15 6.00
CA GLU A 220 -10.61 -13.20 5.38
C GLU A 220 -10.37 -13.34 3.87
N TYR A 221 -10.24 -12.23 3.15
CA TYR A 221 -10.31 -12.23 1.68
C TYR A 221 -8.94 -12.16 0.99
N LEU A 222 -7.85 -11.90 1.74
CA LEU A 222 -6.49 -11.91 1.20
C LEU A 222 -5.59 -12.90 1.96
N HIS A 223 -5.50 -12.80 3.28
CA HIS A 223 -4.53 -13.58 4.05
C HIS A 223 -4.96 -15.02 4.25
N LYS A 224 -6.22 -15.28 4.58
CA LYS A 224 -6.72 -16.63 4.83
C LYS A 224 -6.47 -17.61 3.67
N PRO A 225 -6.78 -17.28 2.39
CA PRO A 225 -6.41 -18.15 1.27
C PRO A 225 -4.91 -18.45 1.20
N ILE A 226 -4.05 -17.46 1.49
CA ILE A 226 -2.59 -17.66 1.52
C ILE A 226 -2.19 -18.58 2.67
N LEU A 227 -2.75 -18.40 3.86
CA LEU A 227 -2.48 -19.24 5.03
C LEU A 227 -2.92 -20.69 4.79
N GLU A 228 -4.14 -20.90 4.29
CA GLU A 228 -4.66 -22.23 3.97
C GLU A 228 -3.77 -22.93 2.93
N TYR A 229 -3.32 -22.20 1.90
CA TYR A 229 -2.40 -22.72 0.88
C TYR A 229 -1.05 -23.15 1.47
N LEU A 230 -0.52 -22.38 2.42
CA LEU A 230 0.75 -22.61 3.11
C LEU A 230 0.65 -23.79 4.09
N GLU A 231 -0.43 -23.84 4.88
CA GLU A 231 -0.70 -24.91 5.84
C GLU A 231 -0.87 -26.26 5.15
N ALA A 232 -1.57 -26.29 4.01
CA ALA A 232 -1.70 -27.49 3.17
C ALA A 232 -0.35 -28.03 2.66
N ARG A 233 0.71 -27.20 2.70
CA ARG A 233 2.09 -27.55 2.33
C ARG A 233 3.02 -27.70 3.54
N GLY A 234 2.45 -27.78 4.75
CA GLY A 234 3.20 -28.01 5.98
C GLY A 234 3.99 -26.80 6.50
N THR A 235 3.72 -25.59 5.97
CA THR A 235 4.30 -24.37 6.52
C THR A 235 3.70 -24.08 7.89
N LYS A 236 4.54 -23.70 8.85
CA LYS A 236 4.08 -23.35 10.20
C LYS A 236 4.15 -21.84 10.40
N VAL A 237 3.04 -21.22 10.77
CA VAL A 237 2.97 -19.78 11.05
C VAL A 237 2.73 -19.58 12.53
N TYR A 238 3.64 -18.90 13.21
CA TYR A 238 3.56 -18.64 14.63
C TYR A 238 3.39 -17.14 14.92
N THR A 239 2.20 -16.76 15.39
CA THR A 239 1.91 -15.39 15.89
C THR A 239 2.36 -15.21 17.33
N ARG A 240 2.52 -13.96 17.79
CA ARG A 240 3.03 -13.60 19.13
C ARG A 240 4.44 -14.16 19.42
N ARG A 241 5.24 -14.36 18.37
CA ARG A 241 6.60 -14.92 18.42
C ARG A 241 7.60 -13.89 17.89
N GLN A 242 7.86 -12.87 18.70
CA GLN A 242 8.79 -11.80 18.31
C GLN A 242 10.24 -12.30 18.32
N VAL A 243 10.96 -12.09 17.22
CA VAL A 243 12.42 -12.28 17.16
C VAL A 243 13.12 -11.15 17.92
N ARG A 244 14.01 -11.53 18.84
CA ARG A 244 14.73 -10.63 19.75
C ARG A 244 16.18 -10.40 19.35
N GLU A 245 16.82 -11.41 18.79
CA GLU A 245 18.24 -11.37 18.46
C GLU A 245 18.57 -12.29 17.27
N ILE A 246 19.57 -11.89 16.49
CA ILE A 246 20.22 -12.73 15.46
C ILE A 246 21.56 -13.20 16.02
N GLN A 247 21.73 -14.52 16.11
CA GLN A 247 23.00 -15.14 16.46
C GLN A 247 23.77 -15.48 15.19
N PHE A 248 25.05 -15.12 15.13
CA PHE A 248 25.87 -15.32 13.94
C PHE A 248 27.33 -15.58 14.30
N THR A 249 28.04 -16.19 13.37
CA THR A 249 29.49 -16.37 13.41
C THR A 249 30.13 -15.60 12.26
N GLU A 250 31.32 -15.06 12.52
CA GLU A 250 32.14 -14.37 11.53
C GLU A 250 33.50 -15.06 11.48
N THR A 251 33.86 -15.59 10.32
CA THR A 251 35.20 -16.09 10.00
C THR A 251 35.87 -15.15 8.99
N ASP A 252 37.16 -15.35 8.73
CA ASP A 252 37.88 -14.56 7.71
C ASP A 252 37.29 -14.71 6.30
N GLU A 253 36.56 -15.81 6.05
CA GLU A 253 35.99 -16.16 4.75
C GLU A 253 34.51 -15.75 4.61
N GLN A 254 33.71 -15.84 5.69
CA GLN A 254 32.27 -15.68 5.60
C GLN A 254 31.60 -15.29 6.93
N THR A 255 30.52 -14.51 6.85
CA THR A 255 29.57 -14.33 7.96
C THR A 255 28.29 -15.10 7.69
N SER A 256 27.82 -15.85 8.69
CA SER A 256 26.62 -16.69 8.61
C SER A 256 25.83 -16.65 9.91
N VAL A 257 24.50 -16.66 9.79
CA VAL A 257 23.57 -16.76 10.92
C VAL A 257 23.53 -18.21 11.40
N THR A 258 23.68 -18.39 12.71
CA THR A 258 23.64 -19.70 13.38
C THR A 258 22.30 -19.96 14.05
N GLY A 259 21.54 -18.91 14.38
CA GLY A 259 20.20 -19.02 14.95
C GLY A 259 19.53 -17.66 15.14
N ILE A 260 18.24 -17.69 15.44
CA ILE A 260 17.49 -16.51 15.89
C ILE A 260 16.86 -16.79 17.25
N ILE A 261 16.92 -15.83 18.16
CA ILE A 261 16.27 -15.92 19.47
C ILE A 261 14.84 -15.40 19.33
N VAL A 262 13.87 -16.27 19.61
CA VAL A 262 12.44 -15.98 19.45
C VAL A 262 11.75 -16.04 20.80
N ALA A 263 10.93 -15.03 21.10
CA ALA A 263 10.12 -15.00 22.31
C ALA A 263 9.05 -16.09 22.30
N GLN A 264 8.80 -16.69 23.47
CA GLN A 264 7.78 -17.69 23.74
C GLN A 264 7.15 -17.40 25.11
N GLY A 265 6.17 -16.48 25.15
CA GLY A 265 5.66 -15.97 26.44
C GLY A 265 6.78 -15.26 27.21
N ASP A 266 7.05 -15.72 28.43
CA ASP A 266 8.11 -15.18 29.29
C ASP A 266 9.48 -15.82 29.04
N THR A 267 9.56 -16.85 28.19
CA THR A 267 10.82 -17.53 27.83
C THR A 267 11.26 -17.17 26.41
N VAL A 268 12.45 -17.64 26.04
CA VAL A 268 12.96 -17.57 24.67
C VAL A 268 13.39 -18.94 24.21
N GLU A 269 13.32 -19.17 22.91
CA GLU A 269 13.89 -20.35 22.26
C GLU A 269 14.79 -19.94 21.09
N THR A 270 15.80 -20.75 20.82
CA THR A 270 16.68 -20.57 19.65
C THR A 270 16.10 -21.38 18.48
N ILE A 271 15.80 -20.69 17.39
CA ILE A 271 15.41 -21.33 16.13
C ILE A 271 16.62 -21.39 15.20
N THR A 272 16.92 -22.59 14.70
CA THR A 272 17.96 -22.83 13.70
C THR A 272 17.33 -23.20 12.36
N ALA A 273 17.81 -22.60 11.28
CA ALA A 273 17.41 -22.87 9.91
C ALA A 273 18.63 -22.81 8.99
N ASP A 274 18.47 -23.32 7.77
CA ASP A 274 19.51 -23.27 6.74
C ASP A 274 19.55 -21.87 6.09
N ALA A 275 18.39 -21.21 6.01
CA ALA A 275 18.24 -19.84 5.52
C ALA A 275 17.33 -19.01 6.45
N TYR A 276 17.63 -17.72 6.57
CA TYR A 276 16.86 -16.76 7.38
C TYR A 276 16.42 -15.59 6.51
N VAL A 277 15.11 -15.34 6.45
CA VAL A 277 14.54 -14.21 5.70
C VAL A 277 13.94 -13.23 6.68
N PHE A 278 14.37 -11.98 6.62
CA PHE A 278 13.79 -10.92 7.42
C PHE A 278 12.86 -10.09 6.55
N ALA A 279 11.56 -10.34 6.71
CA ALA A 279 10.44 -9.71 6.01
C ALA A 279 9.77 -8.62 6.87
N CYS A 280 10.57 -7.94 7.70
CA CYS A 280 10.13 -6.87 8.59
C CYS A 280 9.81 -5.57 7.83
N ASP A 281 9.13 -4.63 8.48
CA ASP A 281 9.13 -3.23 8.04
C ASP A 281 10.45 -2.52 8.40
N VAL A 282 10.65 -1.29 7.91
CA VAL A 282 11.86 -0.50 8.13
C VAL A 282 12.21 -0.37 9.62
N PRO A 283 11.29 0.03 10.53
CA PRO A 283 11.58 0.08 11.97
C PRO A 283 11.93 -1.30 12.55
N GLY A 284 11.22 -2.34 12.12
CA GLY A 284 11.43 -3.71 12.58
C GLY A 284 12.82 -4.23 12.20
N ILE A 285 13.28 -4.00 10.97
CA ILE A 285 14.60 -4.42 10.52
C ILE A 285 15.72 -3.59 11.16
N GLN A 286 15.55 -2.27 11.29
CA GLN A 286 16.51 -1.38 11.96
C GLN A 286 16.73 -1.78 13.42
N ARG A 287 15.69 -2.27 14.11
CA ARG A 287 15.78 -2.71 15.50
C ARG A 287 16.53 -4.04 15.66
N ILE A 288 16.41 -4.98 14.72
CA ILE A 288 16.88 -6.35 14.89
C ILE A 288 18.26 -6.62 14.27
N LEU A 289 18.68 -5.80 13.30
CA LEU A 289 19.99 -5.98 12.66
C LEU A 289 21.14 -5.81 13.68
N PRO A 290 22.14 -6.71 13.69
CA PRO A 290 23.31 -6.55 14.55
C PRO A 290 24.07 -5.27 14.18
N GLN A 291 24.44 -4.46 15.19
CA GLN A 291 25.18 -3.21 14.95
C GLN A 291 26.51 -3.45 14.22
N LYS A 292 27.17 -4.59 14.46
CA LYS A 292 28.41 -5.00 13.76
C LYS A 292 28.23 -5.12 12.25
N TRP A 293 27.03 -5.40 11.76
CA TRP A 293 26.77 -5.57 10.33
C TRP A 293 26.70 -4.24 9.58
N ARG A 294 26.61 -3.10 10.27
CA ARG A 294 26.65 -1.76 9.65
C ARG A 294 28.00 -1.42 9.00
N LYS A 295 29.01 -2.29 9.13
CA LYS A 295 30.24 -2.20 8.34
C LYS A 295 30.00 -2.40 6.83
N TRP A 296 28.93 -3.10 6.45
CA TRP A 296 28.50 -3.24 5.06
C TRP A 296 27.46 -2.17 4.72
N SER A 297 27.63 -1.50 3.58
CA SER A 297 26.77 -0.40 3.15
C SER A 297 25.32 -0.86 2.93
N GLU A 298 25.11 -2.11 2.53
CA GLU A 298 23.77 -2.70 2.36
C GLU A 298 22.94 -2.64 3.65
N PHE A 299 23.58 -2.81 4.82
CA PHE A 299 22.90 -2.71 6.11
C PHE A 299 22.91 -1.29 6.67
N ASP A 300 23.99 -0.51 6.49
CA ASP A 300 24.01 0.88 6.97
C ASP A 300 22.99 1.77 6.22
N ASN A 301 22.78 1.51 4.93
CA ASN A 301 21.80 2.21 4.11
C ASN A 301 20.37 2.07 4.65
N ILE A 302 20.02 0.94 5.27
CA ILE A 302 18.69 0.74 5.86
C ILE A 302 18.40 1.77 6.96
N TYR A 303 19.43 2.25 7.68
CA TYR A 303 19.30 3.29 8.71
C TYR A 303 19.19 4.70 8.13
N LYS A 304 19.28 4.86 6.80
CA LYS A 304 18.98 6.11 6.10
C LYS A 304 17.52 6.19 5.67
N LEU A 305 16.79 5.07 5.71
CA LEU A 305 15.38 5.02 5.37
C LEU A 305 14.53 5.49 6.57
N ASP A 306 13.80 6.58 6.36
CA ASP A 306 12.78 7.04 7.30
C ASP A 306 11.42 6.47 6.91
N ALA A 307 10.49 6.43 7.87
CA ALA A 307 9.11 6.04 7.63
C ALA A 307 8.16 7.24 7.68
N VAL A 308 7.01 7.10 7.03
CA VAL A 308 5.93 8.10 7.04
C VAL A 308 4.84 7.71 8.04
N PRO A 309 4.35 8.65 8.86
CA PRO A 309 3.19 8.40 9.71
C PRO A 309 1.89 8.48 8.90
N VAL A 310 0.93 7.64 9.28
CA VAL A 310 -0.42 7.62 8.71
C VAL A 310 -1.44 7.29 9.81
N ALA A 311 -2.64 7.85 9.68
CA ALA A 311 -3.79 7.43 10.46
C ALA A 311 -4.95 7.04 9.55
N THR A 312 -5.64 5.98 9.90
CA THR A 312 -6.83 5.50 9.19
C THR A 312 -8.02 5.64 10.11
N VAL A 313 -9.04 6.34 9.61
CA VAL A 313 -10.26 6.65 10.35
C VAL A 313 -11.41 5.91 9.70
N GLN A 314 -12.20 5.21 10.50
CA GLN A 314 -13.46 4.64 10.07
C GLN A 314 -14.60 5.38 10.76
N LEU A 315 -15.59 5.86 10.00
CA LEU A 315 -16.78 6.53 10.50
C LEU A 315 -18.03 5.80 9.99
N ARG A 316 -18.88 5.33 10.90
CA ARG A 316 -20.13 4.65 10.58
C ARG A 316 -21.32 5.58 10.80
N PHE A 317 -22.32 5.48 9.93
CA PHE A 317 -23.49 6.36 9.93
C PHE A 317 -24.81 5.57 9.98
N ASP A 318 -25.89 6.25 10.36
CA ASP A 318 -27.28 5.77 10.27
C ASP A 318 -27.96 6.11 8.92
N GLY A 319 -27.16 6.37 7.88
CA GLY A 319 -27.59 6.55 6.50
C GLY A 319 -26.41 6.61 5.54
N TRP A 320 -26.67 6.91 4.27
CA TRP A 320 -25.71 6.79 3.16
C TRP A 320 -25.00 8.12 2.86
N VAL A 321 -23.81 8.33 3.40
CA VAL A 321 -23.06 9.60 3.26
C VAL A 321 -22.76 9.95 1.80
N THR A 322 -22.46 8.94 0.98
CA THR A 322 -22.08 9.15 -0.43
C THR A 322 -23.27 9.22 -1.40
N GLU A 323 -24.51 9.09 -0.91
CA GLU A 323 -25.73 9.34 -1.70
C GLU A 323 -26.03 10.85 -1.75
N LEU A 324 -25.62 11.50 -2.84
CA LEU A 324 -25.66 12.95 -2.99
C LEU A 324 -26.98 13.49 -3.54
N LYS A 325 -27.77 12.68 -4.23
CA LYS A 325 -28.87 13.16 -5.10
C LYS A 325 -30.23 13.06 -4.45
N ASP A 326 -30.48 11.97 -3.73
CA ASP A 326 -31.81 11.64 -3.23
C ASP A 326 -31.82 11.52 -1.70
N ALA A 327 -32.62 12.35 -1.03
CA ALA A 327 -32.68 12.41 0.44
C ALA A 327 -33.37 11.20 1.08
N GLU A 328 -34.34 10.60 0.40
CA GLU A 328 -35.03 9.40 0.90
C GLU A 328 -34.11 8.18 0.77
N ASN A 329 -33.44 8.03 -0.38
CA ASN A 329 -32.41 7.00 -0.56
C ASN A 329 -31.24 7.17 0.40
N ARG A 330 -30.94 8.39 0.84
CA ARG A 330 -29.90 8.67 1.83
C ARG A 330 -30.24 8.13 3.22
N LYS A 331 -31.52 8.18 3.61
CA LYS A 331 -31.97 7.80 4.97
C LYS A 331 -32.44 6.37 5.09
N GLN A 332 -32.94 5.77 4.01
CA GLN A 332 -33.36 4.38 4.05
C GLN A 332 -32.16 3.44 4.29
N LEU A 333 -32.38 2.32 4.98
CA LEU A 333 -31.36 1.33 5.33
C LEU A 333 -31.62 -0.06 4.74
N ASN A 334 -32.56 -0.14 3.79
CA ASN A 334 -32.99 -1.38 3.17
C ASN A 334 -32.03 -1.84 2.05
N GLN A 335 -31.36 -0.89 1.41
CA GLN A 335 -30.38 -1.15 0.35
C GLN A 335 -29.22 -0.14 0.44
N ALA A 336 -28.02 -0.55 0.03
CA ALA A 336 -26.89 0.34 -0.09
C ALA A 336 -27.12 1.38 -1.19
N ALA A 337 -26.77 2.64 -0.93
CA ALA A 337 -26.90 3.75 -1.86
C ALA A 337 -25.65 4.65 -1.78
N GLY A 338 -25.24 5.24 -2.90
CA GLY A 338 -24.07 6.12 -2.96
C GLY A 338 -23.01 5.65 -3.95
N ILE A 339 -21.75 5.97 -3.67
CA ILE A 339 -20.64 5.81 -4.63
C ILE A 339 -19.84 4.54 -4.31
N ASP A 340 -19.93 3.54 -5.21
CA ASP A 340 -19.12 2.32 -5.16
C ASP A 340 -17.79 2.49 -5.93
N ASN A 341 -16.90 3.35 -5.41
CA ASN A 341 -15.54 3.48 -5.94
C ASN A 341 -14.58 4.08 -4.88
N LEU A 342 -13.28 4.04 -5.16
CA LEU A 342 -12.30 4.84 -4.44
C LEU A 342 -12.51 6.32 -4.75
N LEU A 343 -12.46 7.14 -3.71
CA LEU A 343 -12.62 8.58 -3.78
C LEU A 343 -11.33 9.28 -3.35
N TYR A 344 -11.10 10.44 -3.95
CA TYR A 344 -10.00 11.34 -3.61
C TYR A 344 -10.55 12.70 -3.20
N THR A 345 -9.80 13.48 -2.43
CA THR A 345 -10.12 14.88 -2.19
C THR A 345 -8.85 15.73 -2.08
N ALA A 346 -8.96 16.98 -2.50
CA ALA A 346 -7.94 18.02 -2.29
C ALA A 346 -8.37 19.04 -1.23
N ASP A 347 -9.54 18.83 -0.62
CA ASP A 347 -10.23 19.80 0.24
C ASP A 347 -10.39 19.31 1.69
N ALA A 348 -9.67 18.25 2.08
CA ALA A 348 -9.62 17.71 3.44
C ALA A 348 -8.20 17.21 3.78
N ASP A 349 -7.95 16.87 5.04
CA ASP A 349 -6.65 16.35 5.50
C ASP A 349 -6.49 14.85 5.25
N PHE A 350 -7.56 14.17 4.85
CA PHE A 350 -7.49 12.83 4.27
C PHE A 350 -7.44 12.93 2.75
N SER A 351 -6.67 12.04 2.12
CA SER A 351 -6.44 12.08 0.67
C SER A 351 -7.37 11.14 -0.08
N CYS A 352 -7.22 9.83 0.16
CA CYS A 352 -8.08 8.79 -0.37
C CYS A 352 -9.04 8.27 0.71
N PHE A 353 -10.24 7.91 0.28
CA PHE A 353 -11.27 7.34 1.13
C PHE A 353 -12.26 6.52 0.31
N ALA A 354 -13.03 5.66 0.98
CA ALA A 354 -14.07 4.86 0.35
C ALA A 354 -15.20 4.60 1.35
N ASP A 355 -16.40 4.33 0.83
CA ASP A 355 -17.49 3.76 1.62
C ASP A 355 -17.39 2.23 1.53
N LEU A 356 -16.87 1.59 2.58
CA LEU A 356 -16.62 0.15 2.58
C LEU A 356 -17.91 -0.67 2.54
N ALA A 357 -19.03 -0.14 3.03
CA ALA A 357 -20.33 -0.81 2.94
C ALA A 357 -20.81 -0.99 1.49
N LEU A 358 -20.30 -0.17 0.55
CA LEU A 358 -20.53 -0.30 -0.89
C LEU A 358 -19.36 -1.02 -1.57
N THR A 359 -18.15 -0.60 -1.24
CA THR A 359 -16.94 -0.98 -1.98
C THR A 359 -16.39 -2.35 -1.64
N SER A 360 -16.60 -2.81 -0.41
CA SER A 360 -16.14 -4.08 0.16
C SER A 360 -17.24 -4.66 1.06
N PRO A 361 -18.40 -5.04 0.52
CA PRO A 361 -19.61 -5.20 1.32
C PRO A 361 -19.59 -6.40 2.27
N ALA A 362 -18.83 -7.47 2.00
CA ALA A 362 -19.04 -8.75 2.69
C ALA A 362 -18.85 -8.69 4.21
N ASP A 363 -17.87 -7.91 4.69
CA ASP A 363 -17.62 -7.70 6.12
C ASP A 363 -18.06 -6.31 6.62
N TYR A 364 -18.25 -5.36 5.70
CA TYR A 364 -18.43 -3.95 6.04
C TYR A 364 -19.88 -3.44 5.89
N TYR A 365 -20.69 -4.06 5.04
CA TYR A 365 -22.13 -3.82 4.96
C TYR A 365 -22.84 -4.53 6.12
N ARG A 366 -23.68 -3.79 6.84
CA ARG A 366 -24.47 -4.34 7.95
C ARG A 366 -25.94 -3.96 7.80
N PRO A 367 -26.86 -4.93 7.75
CA PRO A 367 -28.29 -4.64 7.68
C PRO A 367 -28.73 -3.69 8.79
N GLY A 368 -29.52 -2.67 8.44
CA GLY A 368 -29.97 -1.66 9.40
C GLY A 368 -28.90 -0.64 9.80
N GLN A 369 -27.79 -0.55 9.07
CA GLN A 369 -26.77 0.49 9.22
C GLN A 369 -26.46 1.12 7.85
N GLY A 370 -25.98 2.36 7.87
CA GLY A 370 -25.63 3.11 6.66
C GLY A 370 -24.16 2.94 6.26
N SER A 371 -23.59 4.01 5.72
CA SER A 371 -22.20 4.07 5.27
C SER A 371 -21.20 3.67 6.34
N LEU A 372 -20.12 3.03 5.91
CA LEU A 372 -18.88 2.90 6.66
C LEU A 372 -17.77 3.58 5.86
N LEU A 373 -17.51 4.85 6.14
CA LEU A 373 -16.42 5.56 5.48
C LEU A 373 -15.09 5.16 6.09
N GLN A 374 -14.12 4.77 5.26
CA GLN A 374 -12.73 4.60 5.64
C GLN A 374 -11.88 5.66 4.96
N LEU A 375 -11.20 6.49 5.76
CA LEU A 375 -10.51 7.70 5.32
C LEU A 375 -9.05 7.69 5.78
N VAL A 376 -8.12 8.01 4.88
CA VAL A 376 -6.67 7.95 5.14
C VAL A 376 -6.10 9.35 5.34
N LEU A 377 -5.70 9.68 6.58
CA LEU A 377 -5.12 10.96 6.97
C LEU A 377 -3.63 11.02 6.67
N THR A 378 -3.24 11.91 5.75
CA THR A 378 -1.88 12.04 5.23
C THR A 378 -1.59 13.50 4.85
N PRO A 379 -0.52 14.13 5.36
CA PRO A 379 0.50 13.57 6.26
C PRO A 379 -0.05 13.23 7.65
N GLY A 380 0.39 12.12 8.23
CA GLY A 380 -0.14 11.63 9.51
C GLY A 380 0.44 12.31 10.75
N ASP A 381 1.57 13.02 10.62
CA ASP A 381 2.33 13.63 11.73
C ASP A 381 1.45 14.43 12.71
N PRO A 382 0.52 15.31 12.25
CA PRO A 382 -0.31 16.12 13.13
C PRO A 382 -1.27 15.30 14.01
N PHE A 383 -1.58 14.05 13.62
CA PHE A 383 -2.63 13.24 14.22
C PHE A 383 -2.11 12.15 15.16
N ILE A 384 -0.83 11.75 15.06
CA ILE A 384 -0.27 10.66 15.86
C ILE A 384 -0.44 10.89 17.38
N GLY A 385 -0.23 12.12 17.84
CA GLY A 385 -0.33 12.49 19.26
C GLY A 385 -1.74 12.82 19.77
N GLN A 386 -2.75 12.91 18.90
CA GLN A 386 -4.11 13.30 19.30
C GLN A 386 -4.93 12.13 19.84
N SER A 387 -6.04 12.38 20.54
CA SER A 387 -6.96 11.30 20.94
C SER A 387 -7.75 10.77 19.74
N ASN A 388 -8.21 9.51 19.82
CA ASN A 388 -9.00 8.91 18.73
C ASN A 388 -10.30 9.67 18.48
N GLU A 389 -10.96 10.15 19.55
CA GLU A 389 -12.17 10.95 19.45
C GLU A 389 -11.92 12.30 18.77
N ALA A 390 -10.84 13.01 19.13
CA ALA A 390 -10.52 14.30 18.51
C ALA A 390 -10.28 14.15 17.00
N ILE A 391 -9.58 13.09 16.59
CA ILE A 391 -9.34 12.77 15.19
C ILE A 391 -10.65 12.43 14.48
N ALA A 392 -11.51 11.58 15.08
CA ALA A 392 -12.79 11.21 14.49
C ALA A 392 -13.70 12.43 14.29
N GLN A 393 -13.79 13.31 15.28
CA GLN A 393 -14.59 14.55 15.19
C GLN A 393 -14.03 15.54 14.16
N HIS A 394 -12.69 15.65 14.06
CA HIS A 394 -12.03 16.43 13.01
C HIS A 394 -12.39 15.93 11.61
N VAL A 395 -12.29 14.62 11.39
CA VAL A 395 -12.65 13.99 10.11
C VAL A 395 -14.13 14.09 9.83
N LEU A 396 -15.01 13.90 10.83
CA LEU A 396 -16.45 14.07 10.69
C LEU A 396 -16.81 15.49 10.20
N LYS A 397 -16.18 16.51 10.77
CA LYS A 397 -16.36 17.89 10.31
C LYS A 397 -15.99 18.05 8.83
N GLN A 398 -14.85 17.50 8.40
CA GLN A 398 -14.43 17.54 7.00
C GLN A 398 -15.36 16.73 6.09
N VAL A 399 -15.87 15.59 6.55
CA VAL A 399 -16.91 14.82 5.84
C VAL A 399 -18.17 15.68 5.64
N HIS A 400 -18.62 16.44 6.64
CA HIS A 400 -19.74 17.38 6.49
C HIS A 400 -19.44 18.59 5.60
N GLU A 401 -18.17 18.93 5.36
CA GLU A 401 -17.78 19.97 4.41
C GLU A 401 -17.73 19.44 2.97
N LEU A 402 -17.23 18.21 2.77
CA LEU A 402 -17.23 17.52 1.48
C LEU A 402 -18.63 17.08 1.07
N PHE A 403 -19.42 16.59 2.01
CA PHE A 403 -20.78 16.09 1.83
C PHE A 403 -21.72 16.88 2.74
N PRO A 404 -22.15 18.11 2.40
CA PRO A 404 -23.09 18.89 3.22
C PRO A 404 -24.38 18.14 3.53
N SER A 405 -24.77 17.27 2.61
CA SER A 405 -25.91 16.37 2.66
C SER A 405 -25.84 15.33 3.79
N SER A 406 -24.65 15.05 4.33
CA SER A 406 -24.43 14.12 5.46
C SER A 406 -24.73 14.71 6.83
N ARG A 407 -24.98 16.03 6.92
CA ARG A 407 -25.29 16.71 8.19
C ARG A 407 -26.64 16.30 8.79
N GLU A 408 -27.48 15.64 8.00
CA GLU A 408 -28.75 15.06 8.47
C GLU A 408 -28.60 13.64 9.03
N LEU A 409 -27.39 13.07 8.96
CA LEU A 409 -27.06 11.74 9.44
C LEU A 409 -26.26 11.83 10.74
N ASN A 410 -26.39 10.82 11.59
CA ASN A 410 -25.61 10.70 12.81
C ASN A 410 -24.45 9.73 12.59
N MET A 411 -23.27 10.12 13.06
CA MET A 411 -22.16 9.18 13.22
C MET A 411 -22.46 8.27 14.41
N THR A 412 -22.67 6.98 14.15
CA THR A 412 -23.07 5.98 15.15
C THR A 412 -21.88 5.26 15.77
N TRP A 413 -20.74 5.23 15.09
CA TRP A 413 -19.51 4.59 15.57
C TRP A 413 -18.29 5.16 14.85
N TYR A 414 -17.13 5.09 15.50
CA TYR A 414 -15.86 5.43 14.87
C TYR A 414 -14.72 4.54 15.36
N SER A 415 -13.67 4.48 14.54
CA SER A 415 -12.38 3.94 14.94
C SER A 415 -11.24 4.72 14.32
N VAL A 416 -10.08 4.72 15.00
CA VAL A 416 -8.85 5.34 14.52
C VAL A 416 -7.68 4.40 14.76
N VAL A 417 -7.02 3.99 13.67
CA VAL A 417 -5.80 3.20 13.67
C VAL A 417 -4.63 4.11 13.30
N LYS A 418 -3.57 4.12 14.11
CA LYS A 418 -2.40 4.99 13.93
C LYS A 418 -1.15 4.17 13.69
N LEU A 419 -0.42 4.51 12.66
CA LEU A 419 0.89 3.96 12.35
C LEU A 419 1.88 5.11 12.26
N ALA A 420 2.63 5.35 13.34
CA ALA A 420 3.64 6.40 13.39
C ALA A 420 4.80 6.17 12.40
N GLN A 421 5.03 4.92 12.03
CA GLN A 421 6.05 4.50 11.07
C GLN A 421 5.43 3.44 10.15
N SER A 422 4.90 3.87 9.01
CA SER A 422 4.28 3.01 8.02
C SER A 422 5.27 2.70 6.88
N LEU A 423 4.98 3.16 5.66
CA LEU A 423 5.83 3.00 4.48
C LEU A 423 7.16 3.74 4.67
N TYR A 424 8.20 3.35 3.95
CA TYR A 424 9.39 4.20 3.87
C TYR A 424 9.05 5.49 3.12
N ARG A 425 9.69 6.58 3.53
CA ARG A 425 9.49 7.90 2.95
C ARG A 425 10.16 7.97 1.60
N GLU A 426 9.35 8.02 0.54
CA GLU A 426 9.82 8.05 -0.84
C GLU A 426 10.30 9.44 -1.31
N ALA A 427 11.11 10.09 -0.48
CA ALA A 427 11.67 11.40 -0.77
C ALA A 427 12.73 11.38 -1.88
N PRO A 428 13.04 12.53 -2.49
CA PRO A 428 14.12 12.61 -3.46
C PRO A 428 15.46 12.08 -2.92
N GLY A 429 16.10 11.22 -3.70
CA GLY A 429 17.41 10.64 -3.40
C GLY A 429 17.38 9.43 -2.46
N MET A 430 16.20 8.86 -2.19
CA MET A 430 16.07 7.73 -1.27
C MET A 430 16.23 6.36 -1.93
N ASP A 431 16.13 6.24 -3.27
CA ASP A 431 16.17 4.93 -3.94
C ASP A 431 17.51 4.21 -3.73
N VAL A 432 18.62 4.95 -3.63
CA VAL A 432 19.98 4.42 -3.45
C VAL A 432 20.19 3.69 -2.13
N TYR A 433 19.33 3.93 -1.14
CA TYR A 433 19.45 3.33 0.19
C TYR A 433 18.66 2.03 0.34
N ARG A 434 17.89 1.65 -0.69
CA ARG A 434 17.06 0.45 -0.65
C ARG A 434 17.94 -0.79 -0.87
N PRO A 435 17.96 -1.76 0.05
CA PRO A 435 18.82 -2.92 -0.07
C PRO A 435 18.26 -3.93 -1.09
N ASN A 436 19.14 -4.75 -1.67
CA ASN A 436 18.74 -5.93 -2.43
C ASN A 436 18.26 -7.05 -1.48
N GLN A 437 17.54 -8.03 -2.03
CA GLN A 437 17.09 -9.19 -1.24
C GLN A 437 18.25 -10.12 -0.84
N LYS A 438 19.28 -10.21 -1.69
CA LYS A 438 20.56 -10.86 -1.36
C LYS A 438 21.40 -9.93 -0.49
N THR A 439 21.97 -10.45 0.60
CA THR A 439 22.86 -9.67 1.48
C THR A 439 24.28 -10.22 1.48
N PRO A 440 25.26 -9.48 2.05
CA PRO A 440 26.62 -9.98 2.26
C PRO A 440 26.73 -11.16 3.24
N VAL A 441 25.69 -11.42 4.05
CA VAL A 441 25.64 -12.54 5.00
C VAL A 441 25.01 -13.75 4.30
N HIS A 442 25.76 -14.84 4.21
CA HIS A 442 25.53 -15.92 3.26
C HIS A 442 24.13 -16.52 3.27
N ASN A 443 23.58 -16.75 4.46
CA ASN A 443 22.28 -17.37 4.67
C ASN A 443 21.24 -16.40 5.24
N PHE A 444 21.45 -15.09 5.11
CA PHE A 444 20.54 -14.05 5.57
C PHE A 444 20.03 -13.22 4.37
N PHE A 445 18.71 -13.08 4.28
CA PHE A 445 18.04 -12.45 3.15
C PHE A 445 17.02 -11.41 3.65
N LEU A 446 16.77 -10.41 2.82
CA LEU A 446 15.79 -9.37 3.11
C LEU A 446 14.58 -9.51 2.19
N ALA A 447 13.40 -9.27 2.75
CA ALA A 447 12.16 -9.10 2.00
C ALA A 447 11.39 -7.93 2.62
N GLY A 448 10.53 -7.30 1.84
CA GLY A 448 9.81 -6.08 2.24
C GLY A 448 9.74 -5.11 1.08
N SER A 449 8.64 -4.38 1.00
CA SER A 449 8.39 -3.39 -0.05
C SER A 449 9.47 -2.29 -0.13
N TYR A 450 10.15 -2.00 0.99
CA TYR A 450 11.29 -1.08 1.05
C TYR A 450 12.54 -1.57 0.29
N THR A 451 12.70 -2.88 0.08
CA THR A 451 13.83 -3.45 -0.68
C THR A 451 13.77 -3.08 -2.16
N GLN A 452 14.87 -3.25 -2.91
CA GLN A 452 15.00 -2.78 -4.29
C GLN A 452 13.98 -3.45 -5.24
N GLN A 453 13.06 -2.64 -5.78
CA GLN A 453 12.09 -2.95 -6.83
C GLN A 453 11.38 -1.67 -7.32
N ASP A 454 10.75 -1.66 -8.50
CA ASP A 454 10.23 -0.43 -9.14
C ASP A 454 8.81 0.00 -8.69
N TYR A 455 8.01 -0.90 -8.09
CA TYR A 455 6.61 -0.70 -7.69
C TYR A 455 6.43 0.04 -6.36
N ILE A 456 7.36 0.93 -6.00
CA ILE A 456 7.30 1.78 -4.79
C ILE A 456 7.05 0.97 -3.49
N ASP A 457 6.86 1.63 -2.35
CA ASP A 457 6.43 0.95 -1.12
C ASP A 457 4.93 0.53 -1.19
N SER A 458 4.63 -0.53 -1.95
CA SER A 458 3.25 -1.00 -2.18
C SER A 458 3.04 -2.49 -1.88
N MET A 459 1.79 -2.95 -1.97
CA MET A 459 1.46 -4.40 -1.88
C MET A 459 2.12 -5.21 -3.00
N GLU A 460 2.15 -4.67 -4.22
CA GLU A 460 2.86 -5.28 -5.35
C GLU A 460 4.37 -5.31 -5.09
N GLY A 461 4.94 -4.20 -4.59
CA GLY A 461 6.35 -4.12 -4.20
C GLY A 461 6.72 -5.13 -3.11
N ALA A 462 5.86 -5.30 -2.10
CA ALA A 462 6.02 -6.32 -1.06
C ALA A 462 6.01 -7.72 -1.67
N THR A 463 5.04 -8.02 -2.53
CA THR A 463 4.95 -9.33 -3.20
C THR A 463 6.18 -9.60 -4.07
N ILE A 464 6.59 -8.64 -4.91
CA ILE A 464 7.81 -8.74 -5.73
C ILE A 464 9.03 -9.02 -4.85
N SER A 465 9.19 -8.28 -3.76
CA SER A 465 10.33 -8.46 -2.85
C SER A 465 10.37 -9.87 -2.27
N GLY A 466 9.20 -10.40 -1.88
CA GLY A 466 9.10 -11.72 -1.29
C GLY A 466 9.46 -12.84 -2.28
N ARG A 467 8.96 -12.76 -3.50
CA ARG A 467 9.27 -13.70 -4.58
C ARG A 467 10.74 -13.62 -5.01
N ARG A 468 11.32 -12.41 -5.04
CA ARG A 468 12.77 -12.22 -5.30
C ARG A 468 13.63 -12.84 -4.21
N ALA A 469 13.26 -12.67 -2.94
CA ALA A 469 13.97 -13.31 -1.83
C ALA A 469 13.93 -14.84 -1.95
N ALA A 470 12.76 -15.42 -2.20
CA ALA A 470 12.61 -16.87 -2.43
C ALA A 470 13.51 -17.36 -3.58
N LYS A 471 13.50 -16.66 -4.72
CA LYS A 471 14.35 -16.98 -5.87
C LYS A 471 15.83 -16.98 -5.50
N VAL A 472 16.32 -15.91 -4.87
CA VAL A 472 17.73 -15.78 -4.47
C VAL A 472 18.15 -16.88 -3.50
N ILE A 473 17.29 -17.23 -2.53
CA ILE A 473 17.55 -18.32 -1.57
C ILE A 473 17.75 -19.65 -2.31
N LEU A 474 16.85 -19.97 -3.24
CA LEU A 474 16.91 -21.22 -4.01
C LEU A 474 18.15 -21.27 -4.92
N GLU A 475 18.54 -20.14 -5.52
CA GLU A 475 19.75 -20.06 -6.35
C GLU A 475 21.05 -20.16 -5.52
N THR A 476 21.04 -19.66 -4.29
CA THR A 476 22.24 -19.57 -3.43
C THR A 476 22.49 -20.84 -2.63
N LEU A 477 21.43 -21.49 -2.13
CA LEU A 477 21.55 -22.55 -1.10
C LEU A 477 21.04 -23.93 -1.55
N LYS A 478 20.33 -24.03 -2.69
CA LYS A 478 19.85 -25.31 -3.22
C LYS A 478 20.77 -25.91 -4.30
N ASN A 479 21.80 -25.16 -4.71
CA ASN A 479 22.84 -25.62 -5.64
C ASN A 479 24.05 -26.17 -4.90
#